data_AF-A0A6J4RMA6-F1
#
_entry.id   AF-A0A6J4RMA6-F1
#
_cell.length_a   1.000
_cell.length_b   1.000
_cell.length_c   1.000
_cell.angle_alpha   90.00
_cell.angle_beta   90.00
_cell.angle_gamma   90.00
#
_symmetry.space_group_name_H-M   'P 1'
#
loop_
_entity.id
_entity.type
_entity.pdbx_description
1 polymer ?
#
loop_
_entity_poly.entity_id
_entity_poly.type
_entity_poly.pdbx_seq_one_letter_code
_entity_poly.pdbx_strand_id
1 'polypeptide(L)'
;MRRTVPDLEELAGLLARRMGLSEDEAAEAARVALLRDVGKAAVVGDGVLGKPGPLDDAEWDFARKGPVVGGRIVASTRGLAHLAPAVRAAHERWDGGGYPDGLSG
;
A
#
# COMPACT_ATOMS: atom_id res chain seq x y z
N MET A 1 7.45 5.25 29.76
CA MET A 1 8.27 4.83 28.59
C MET A 1 7.31 4.22 27.58
N ARG A 2 6.77 5.00 26.63
CA ARG A 2 5.85 4.49 25.60
C ARG A 2 6.66 3.52 24.75
N ARG A 3 6.31 2.23 24.75
CA ARG A 3 6.69 1.32 23.67
C ARG A 3 5.95 1.81 22.44
N THR A 4 6.57 2.67 21.65
CA THR A 4 6.07 3.08 20.34
C THR A 4 6.01 1.81 19.50
N VAL A 5 4.80 1.43 19.08
CA VAL A 5 4.64 0.41 18.05
C VAL A 5 5.31 0.98 16.80
N PRO A 6 6.24 0.25 16.16
CA PRO A 6 6.88 0.73 14.95
C PRO A 6 5.83 0.97 13.87
N ASP A 7 6.05 1.98 13.04
CA ASP A 7 5.20 2.25 11.89
C ASP A 7 5.31 1.12 10.85
N LEU A 8 4.42 1.15 9.84
CA LEU A 8 4.31 0.05 8.89
C LEU A 8 5.56 -0.06 8.01
N GLU A 9 6.15 1.07 7.65
CA GLU A 9 7.37 1.17 6.85
C GLU A 9 8.59 0.62 7.60
N GLU A 10 8.73 0.89 8.89
CA GLU A 10 9.76 0.30 9.74
C GLU A 10 9.59 -1.22 9.83
N LEU A 11 8.37 -1.69 10.08
CA LEU A 11 8.07 -3.13 10.13
C LEU A 11 8.38 -3.83 8.80
N ALA A 12 8.02 -3.22 7.67
CA ALA A 12 8.30 -3.77 6.35
C ALA A 12 9.80 -3.89 6.08
N GLY A 13 10.57 -2.84 6.40
CA GLY A 13 12.03 -2.86 6.26
C GLY A 13 12.70 -3.87 7.20
N LEU A 14 12.25 -4.01 8.45
CA LEU A 14 12.75 -5.02 9.38
C LEU A 14 12.46 -6.45 8.91
N LEU A 15 11.26 -6.70 8.39
CA LEU A 15 10.88 -8.00 7.84
C LEU A 15 11.73 -8.35 6.62
N ALA A 16 11.92 -7.41 5.69
CA ALA A 16 12.74 -7.62 4.50
C ALA A 16 14.18 -8.02 4.86
N ARG A 17 14.81 -7.32 5.81
CA ARG A 17 16.14 -7.69 6.33
C ARG A 17 16.14 -9.07 6.97
N ARG A 18 15.10 -9.40 7.74
CA ARG A 18 15.00 -10.70 8.40
C ARG A 18 14.86 -11.85 7.39
N MET A 19 14.31 -11.57 6.21
CA MET A 19 14.21 -12.48 5.06
C MET A 19 15.51 -12.59 4.25
N GLY A 20 16.55 -11.83 4.59
CA GLY A 20 17.85 -11.88 3.91
C GLY A 20 17.93 -11.00 2.66
N LEU A 21 16.98 -10.08 2.46
CA LEU A 21 17.05 -9.08 1.40
C LEU A 21 18.16 -8.05 1.68
N SER A 22 18.69 -7.45 0.63
CA SER A 22 19.68 -6.38 0.71
C SER A 22 19.12 -5.12 1.39
N GLU A 23 19.99 -4.21 1.83
CA GLU A 23 19.56 -2.94 2.41
C GLU A 23 18.77 -2.07 1.42
N ASP A 24 19.08 -2.15 0.12
CA ASP A 24 18.34 -1.43 -0.92
C ASP A 24 16.92 -1.99 -1.06
N GLU A 25 16.77 -3.31 -1.14
CA GLU A 25 15.46 -3.98 -1.19
C GLU A 25 14.64 -3.75 0.09
N ALA A 26 15.28 -3.74 1.26
CA ALA A 26 14.63 -3.41 2.51
C ALA A 26 14.14 -1.96 2.55
N ALA A 27 14.92 -1.03 2.01
CA ALA A 27 14.51 0.36 1.86
C ALA A 27 13.37 0.52 0.84
N GLU A 28 13.36 -0.26 -0.24
CA GLU A 28 12.25 -0.31 -1.20
C GLU A 28 10.97 -0.86 -0.56
N ALA A 29 11.04 -1.94 0.22
CA ALA A 29 9.90 -2.48 0.96
C ALA A 29 9.29 -1.45 1.92
N ALA A 30 10.14 -0.71 2.65
CA ALA A 30 9.70 0.38 3.51
C ALA A 30 9.00 1.50 2.70
N ARG A 31 9.55 1.89 1.53
CA ARG A 31 8.93 2.90 0.65
C ARG A 31 7.58 2.44 0.10
N VAL A 32 7.46 1.16 -0.29
CA VAL A 32 6.18 0.59 -0.75
C VAL A 32 5.15 0.64 0.36
N ALA A 33 5.53 0.26 1.59
CA ALA A 33 4.65 0.32 2.75
C ALA A 33 4.16 1.74 3.04
N LEU A 34 5.05 2.74 2.97
CA LEU A 34 4.70 4.15 3.13
C LEU A 34 3.74 4.65 2.04
N LEU A 35 3.96 4.23 0.78
CA LEU A 35 3.23 4.73 -0.39
C LEU A 35 1.96 3.96 -0.72
N ARG A 36 1.70 2.81 -0.09
CA ARG A 36 0.61 1.89 -0.45
C ARG A 36 -0.77 2.54 -0.56
N ASP A 37 -1.01 3.56 0.28
CA ASP A 37 -2.29 4.23 0.42
C ASP A 37 -2.35 5.61 -0.23
N VAL A 38 -1.32 6.02 -0.98
CA VAL A 38 -1.28 7.35 -1.64
C VAL A 38 -2.46 7.55 -2.60
N GLY A 39 -2.98 6.47 -3.19
CA GLY A 39 -4.16 6.52 -4.06
C GLY A 39 -5.48 6.71 -3.31
N LYS A 40 -5.55 6.46 -2.00
CA LYS A 40 -6.78 6.69 -1.23
C LYS A 40 -7.15 8.16 -1.22
N ALA A 41 -6.20 9.06 -0.94
CA ALA A 41 -6.42 10.50 -0.94
C ALA A 41 -6.95 11.03 -2.30
N ALA A 42 -6.57 10.39 -3.40
CA ALA A 42 -7.00 10.77 -4.74
C ALA A 42 -8.38 10.20 -5.13
N VAL A 43 -8.87 9.17 -4.42
CA VAL A 43 -10.07 8.41 -4.80
C VAL A 43 -11.24 8.63 -3.84
N VAL A 44 -10.96 8.59 -2.55
CA VAL A 44 -11.93 8.83 -1.49
C VAL A 44 -11.68 10.23 -0.97
N GLY A 45 -12.51 11.18 -1.40
CA GLY A 45 -12.45 12.56 -0.92
C GLY A 45 -12.75 12.67 0.58
N ASP A 46 -12.70 13.89 1.12
CA ASP A 46 -12.76 14.17 2.56
C ASP A 46 -13.94 13.51 3.31
N GLY A 47 -15.08 13.34 2.64
CA GLY A 47 -16.28 12.74 3.23
C GLY A 47 -16.17 11.27 3.60
N VAL A 48 -15.29 10.50 2.93
CA VAL A 48 -15.12 9.06 3.17
C VAL A 48 -13.94 8.77 4.09
N LEU A 49 -12.83 9.51 3.96
CA LEU A 49 -11.64 9.32 4.78
C LEU A 49 -11.85 9.62 6.27
N GLY A 50 -12.79 10.52 6.59
CA GLY A 50 -13.14 10.90 7.97
C GLY A 50 -14.44 10.30 8.49
N LYS A 51 -15.09 9.39 7.75
CA LYS A 51 -16.41 8.87 8.11
C LYS A 51 -16.35 8.04 9.39
N PRO A 52 -17.19 8.33 10.41
CA PRO A 52 -17.34 7.46 11.55
C PRO A 52 -18.18 6.22 11.17
N GLY A 53 -17.65 5.03 11.39
CA GLY A 53 -18.32 3.77 11.10
C GLY A 53 -17.82 3.07 9.81
N PRO A 54 -18.40 1.91 9.46
CA PRO A 54 -17.96 1.16 8.29
C PRO A 54 -18.33 1.86 6.98
N LEU A 55 -17.55 1.56 5.94
CA LEU A 55 -17.89 1.92 4.57
C LEU A 55 -19.08 1.08 4.08
N ASP A 56 -19.97 1.70 3.32
CA ASP A 56 -20.98 0.98 2.54
C ASP A 56 -20.36 0.36 1.26
N ASP A 57 -21.15 -0.44 0.54
CA ASP A 57 -20.67 -1.17 -0.64
C ASP A 57 -20.17 -0.23 -1.75
N ALA A 58 -20.84 0.92 -1.95
CA ALA A 58 -20.44 1.89 -2.97
C ALA A 58 -19.13 2.58 -2.57
N GLU A 59 -18.98 2.94 -1.29
CA GLU A 59 -17.74 3.49 -0.75
C GLU A 59 -16.59 2.48 -0.84
N TRP A 60 -16.86 1.19 -0.62
CA TRP A 60 -15.90 0.12 -0.82
C TRP A 60 -15.46 0.00 -2.28
N ASP A 61 -16.40 0.10 -3.23
CA ASP A 61 -16.09 0.08 -4.66
C ASP A 61 -15.16 1.23 -5.08
N PHE A 62 -15.28 2.40 -4.45
CA PHE A 62 -14.32 3.47 -4.62
C PHE A 62 -12.99 3.17 -3.93
N ALA A 63 -13.01 2.80 -2.65
CA ALA A 63 -11.79 2.52 -1.88
C ALA A 63 -10.89 1.46 -2.57
N ARG A 64 -11.48 0.44 -3.18
CA ARG A 64 -10.77 -0.62 -3.93
C ARG A 64 -10.05 -0.13 -5.20
N LYS A 65 -10.38 1.06 -5.71
CA LYS A 65 -9.64 1.70 -6.82
C LYS A 65 -8.35 2.37 -6.35
N GLY A 66 -8.19 2.60 -5.04
CA GLY A 66 -7.02 3.23 -4.43
C GLY A 66 -5.69 2.64 -4.90
N PRO A 67 -5.47 1.32 -4.86
CA PRO A 67 -4.20 0.72 -5.29
C PRO A 67 -3.90 0.95 -6.78
N VAL A 68 -4.93 0.94 -7.64
CA VAL A 68 -4.77 1.24 -9.08
C VAL A 68 -4.30 2.67 -9.28
N VAL A 69 -4.90 3.63 -8.57
CA VAL A 69 -4.52 5.05 -8.66
C VAL A 69 -3.16 5.30 -8.03
N GLY A 70 -2.88 4.69 -6.88
CA GLY A 70 -1.58 4.78 -6.19
C GLY A 70 -0.44 4.27 -7.06
N GLY A 71 -0.62 3.11 -7.70
CA GLY A 71 0.34 2.58 -8.66
C GLY A 71 0.60 3.54 -9.83
N ARG A 72 -0.44 4.19 -10.37
CA ARG A 72 -0.28 5.19 -11.45
C ARG A 72 0.48 6.44 -11.00
N ILE A 73 0.19 6.95 -9.81
CA ILE A 73 0.89 8.11 -9.23
C ILE A 73 2.38 7.79 -9.08
N VAL A 74 2.68 6.62 -8.49
CA VAL A 74 4.07 6.19 -8.27
C VAL A 74 4.78 5.93 -9.61
N ALA A 75 4.11 5.33 -10.60
CA ALA A 75 4.64 5.11 -11.95
C ALA A 75 5.05 6.42 -12.65
N SER A 76 4.31 7.51 -12.41
CA SER A 76 4.61 8.83 -12.95
C SER A 76 5.70 9.59 -12.19
N THR A 77 6.16 9.06 -11.05
CA THR A 77 7.14 9.73 -10.20
C THR A 77 8.56 9.25 -10.52
N ARG A 78 9.41 10.16 -11.02
CA ARG A 78 10.81 9.86 -11.34
C ARG A 78 11.54 9.29 -10.12
N GLY A 79 12.24 8.18 -10.30
CA GLY A 79 12.97 7.50 -9.23
C GLY A 79 12.13 6.54 -8.38
N LEU A 80 10.80 6.56 -8.49
CA LEU A 80 9.91 5.63 -7.78
C LEU A 80 9.12 4.71 -8.71
N ALA A 81 9.16 4.95 -10.03
CA ALA A 81 8.36 4.21 -11.00
C ALA A 81 8.50 2.68 -10.92
N HIS A 82 9.68 2.18 -10.54
CA HIS A 82 9.94 0.74 -10.36
C HIS A 82 9.15 0.12 -9.20
N LEU A 83 8.71 0.91 -8.21
CA LEU A 83 7.90 0.46 -7.07
C LEU A 83 6.40 0.40 -7.38
N ALA A 84 5.97 0.98 -8.51
CA ALA A 84 4.55 1.07 -8.86
C ALA A 84 3.81 -0.28 -8.87
N PRO A 85 4.39 -1.39 -9.39
CA PRO A 85 3.74 -2.70 -9.33
C PRO A 85 3.52 -3.16 -7.89
N ALA A 86 4.50 -2.98 -7.00
CA ALA A 86 4.41 -3.38 -5.60
C ALA A 86 3.37 -2.54 -4.82
N VAL A 87 3.31 -1.23 -5.09
CA VAL A 87 2.28 -0.34 -4.50
C VAL A 87 0.88 -0.76 -4.94
N ARG A 88 0.69 -1.09 -6.24
CA ARG A 88 -0.59 -1.58 -6.76
C ARG A 88 -1.00 -2.90 -6.11
N ALA A 89 -0.05 -3.79 -5.86
CA ALA A 89 -0.27 -5.12 -5.30
C ALA A 89 -0.41 -5.14 -3.76
N ALA A 90 -0.32 -4.00 -3.07
CA ALA A 90 -0.26 -3.95 -1.61
C ALA A 90 -1.55 -4.43 -0.88
N HIS A 91 -2.61 -4.73 -1.63
CA HIS A 91 -3.86 -5.32 -1.13
C HIS A 91 -4.16 -6.70 -1.73
N GLU A 92 -3.21 -7.25 -2.51
CA GLU A 92 -3.26 -8.63 -2.93
C GLU A 92 -3.06 -9.56 -1.75
N ARG A 93 -3.59 -10.76 -1.87
CA ARG A 93 -3.47 -11.81 -0.86
C ARG A 93 -2.84 -13.02 -1.50
N TRP A 94 -1.98 -13.70 -0.75
CA TRP A 94 -1.30 -14.93 -1.19
C TRP A 94 -2.27 -15.98 -1.77
N ASP A 95 -3.50 -16.04 -1.23
CA ASP A 95 -4.56 -16.97 -1.65
C ASP A 95 -5.36 -16.54 -2.90
N GLY A 96 -5.05 -15.40 -3.53
CA GLY A 96 -5.79 -14.88 -4.67
C GLY A 96 -7.09 -14.14 -4.31
N GLY A 97 -7.47 -14.08 -3.03
CA GLY A 97 -8.67 -13.38 -2.58
C GLY A 97 -8.52 -11.85 -2.46
N GLY A 98 -7.38 -11.32 -2.91
CA GLY A 98 -7.04 -9.90 -2.84
C GLY A 98 -7.56 -9.08 -4.02
N TYR A 99 -7.09 -7.84 -4.10
CA TYR A 99 -7.44 -6.90 -5.17
C TYR A 99 -6.25 -5.94 -5.42
N PRO A 100 -6.15 -5.28 -6.58
CA PRO A 100 -7.13 -5.17 -7.67
C PRO A 100 -7.09 -6.25 -8.75
N ASP A 101 -6.01 -7.03 -8.83
CA ASP A 101 -5.72 -7.94 -9.94
C ASP A 101 -6.01 -9.41 -9.60
N GLY A 102 -6.20 -9.74 -8.32
CA GLY A 102 -6.47 -11.11 -7.88
C GLY A 102 -5.23 -12.00 -8.05
N LEU A 103 -4.05 -11.44 -7.76
CA LEU A 103 -2.79 -12.16 -7.87
C LEU A 103 -2.71 -13.25 -6.79
N SER A 104 -2.12 -14.38 -7.15
CA SER A 104 -1.85 -15.49 -6.25
C SER A 104 -0.42 -15.98 -6.44
N GLY A 105 0.13 -16.61 -5.41
CA GLY A 105 1.50 -17.08 -5.40
C GLY A 105 1.97 -17.18 -3.99
#